data_AF-A0A2I0N434-F1
#
_entry.id   AF-A0A2I0N434-F1
#
_cell.length_a   1.000
_cell.length_b   1.000
_cell.length_c   1.000
_cell.angle_alpha   90.00
_cell.angle_beta   90.00
_cell.angle_gamma   90.00
#
_symmetry.space_group_name_H-M   'P 1'
#
loop_
_entity.id
_entity.type
_entity.pdbx_description
1 polymer ?
#
loop_
_entity_poly.entity_id
_entity_poly.type
_entity_poly.pdbx_seq_one_letter_code
_entity_poly.pdbx_strand_id
1 'polypeptide(L)'
;MSGCVNYNAGSNETQNGSSDSEKNDGQTGSSGDTQPPSEVILSFPNGAPPLNKSAELRCFIWSYYANNMTVKINLPDAFEFVSGNLSWSGNLSKKKDGSGTSKTINATIKSVKTGQWIIEAQATVDNPESEWNYVEGGGRYRIYVSVYEDSASWR
;
A
#
# COMPACT_ATOMS: atom_id res chain seq x y z
N MET A 1 21.19 54.93 -8.65
CA MET A 1 20.29 54.95 -7.47
C MET A 1 21.16 54.87 -6.24
N SER A 2 20.85 55.73 -5.26
CA SER A 2 21.65 56.09 -4.08
C SER A 2 22.42 54.96 -3.40
N GLY A 3 23.66 55.26 -3.04
CA GLY A 3 24.32 54.64 -1.90
C GLY A 3 23.95 55.34 -0.59
N CYS A 4 24.18 54.65 0.53
CA CYS A 4 24.63 55.19 1.81
C CYS A 4 25.31 54.07 2.60
N VAL A 5 26.40 54.44 3.26
CA VAL A 5 27.31 53.63 4.07
C VAL A 5 27.02 53.85 5.57
N ASN A 6 27.25 52.80 6.38
CA ASN A 6 27.53 52.66 7.83
C ASN A 6 27.44 53.85 8.82
N TYR A 7 27.04 53.59 10.07
CA TYR A 7 27.96 53.30 11.21
C TYR A 7 27.26 53.19 12.60
N ASN A 8 27.83 52.32 13.45
CA ASN A 8 27.95 52.38 14.94
C ASN A 8 26.69 52.22 15.82
N ALA A 9 26.71 51.72 17.06
CA ALA A 9 27.75 51.23 17.99
C ALA A 9 27.10 50.28 19.03
N GLY A 10 27.92 49.65 19.89
CA GLY A 10 27.57 48.75 20.99
C GLY A 10 26.58 49.34 22.02
N SER A 11 26.17 48.64 23.08
CA SER A 11 26.72 47.56 23.87
C SER A 11 25.61 47.06 24.81
N ASN A 12 25.66 45.82 25.29
CA ASN A 12 25.46 45.53 26.72
C ASN A 12 25.81 44.08 27.07
N GLU A 13 26.62 43.99 28.11
CA GLU A 13 27.09 42.78 28.77
C GLU A 13 25.97 42.08 29.57
N THR A 14 25.96 40.75 29.45
CA THR A 14 25.98 39.73 30.52
C THR A 14 25.08 39.91 31.74
N GLN A 15 24.19 38.93 32.00
CA GLN A 15 24.36 38.05 33.17
C GLN A 15 23.42 36.82 33.23
N ASN A 16 24.06 35.69 33.52
CA ASN A 16 23.67 34.57 34.38
C ASN A 16 22.63 33.54 33.92
N GLY A 17 23.07 32.28 33.93
CA GLY A 17 22.21 31.13 34.22
C GLY A 17 22.62 29.79 33.60
N SER A 18 23.82 29.31 33.92
CA SER A 18 24.21 27.91 34.18
C SER A 18 23.24 26.78 33.78
N SER A 19 23.66 25.84 32.93
CA SER A 19 24.09 24.50 33.36
C SER A 19 24.52 23.64 32.16
N ASP A 20 25.79 23.21 32.19
CA ASP A 20 26.31 22.13 31.38
C ASP A 20 25.57 20.81 31.68
N SER A 21 25.33 20.01 30.64
CA SER A 21 25.69 18.59 30.68
C SER A 21 25.57 17.99 29.28
N GLU A 22 26.74 17.71 28.70
CA GLU A 22 26.90 16.66 27.70
C GLU A 22 26.37 15.33 28.25
N LYS A 23 25.71 14.55 27.39
CA LYS A 23 25.89 13.10 27.29
C LYS A 23 25.34 12.58 25.96
N ASN A 24 26.26 12.27 25.06
CA ASN A 24 26.09 11.20 24.08
C ASN A 24 25.82 9.89 24.82
N ASP A 25 24.77 9.20 24.41
CA ASP A 25 24.71 7.74 24.17
C ASP A 25 23.25 7.32 24.19
N GLY A 26 22.77 6.81 23.05
CA GLY A 26 21.39 6.39 22.92
C GLY A 26 21.00 6.08 21.49
N GLN A 27 21.72 5.14 20.88
CA GLN A 27 21.21 4.38 19.75
C GLN A 27 19.95 3.64 20.22
N THR A 28 18.77 4.23 20.02
CA THR A 28 17.47 3.58 20.22
C THR A 28 16.83 3.33 18.86
N GLY A 29 16.49 2.06 18.65
CA GLY A 29 16.24 1.44 17.36
C GLY A 29 15.21 2.13 16.49
N SER A 30 15.46 2.05 15.19
CA SER A 30 14.42 2.18 14.17
C SER A 30 13.33 1.17 14.53
N SER A 31 12.20 1.65 15.03
CA SER A 31 10.96 0.89 14.97
C SER A 31 10.83 0.44 13.52
N GLY A 32 10.70 -0.87 13.34
CA GLY A 32 10.46 -1.45 12.02
C GLY A 32 9.03 -1.16 11.63
N ASP A 33 8.71 0.11 11.38
CA ASP A 33 7.36 0.58 11.06
C ASP A 33 6.82 -0.25 9.90
N THR A 34 5.94 -1.18 10.23
CA THR A 34 5.34 -2.11 9.29
C THR A 34 4.16 -1.40 8.68
N GLN A 35 4.40 -0.74 7.53
CA GLN A 35 3.38 0.06 6.86
C GLN A 35 2.48 -0.84 5.99
N PRO A 36 1.16 -0.57 5.89
CA PRO A 36 0.33 -1.13 4.84
C PRO A 36 0.97 -0.95 3.45
N PRO A 37 0.64 -1.82 2.48
CA PRO A 37 1.08 -1.61 1.11
C PRO A 37 0.72 -0.20 0.68
N SER A 38 1.69 0.48 0.09
CA SER A 38 1.46 1.82 -0.43
C SER A 38 0.44 1.79 -1.57
N GLU A 39 0.34 0.66 -2.29
CA GLU A 39 -0.60 0.51 -3.39
C GLU A 39 -1.04 -0.95 -3.60
N VAL A 40 -2.34 -1.15 -3.84
CA VAL A 40 -2.92 -2.40 -4.34
C VAL A 40 -3.91 -2.06 -5.44
N ILE A 41 -3.72 -2.64 -6.63
CA ILE A 41 -4.52 -2.38 -7.82
C ILE A 41 -5.12 -3.69 -8.31
N LEU A 42 -6.44 -3.74 -8.41
CA LEU A 42 -7.17 -4.76 -9.15
C LEU A 42 -7.41 -4.27 -10.59
N SER A 43 -7.26 -5.17 -11.56
CA SER A 43 -7.46 -4.84 -12.97
C SER A 43 -7.80 -6.06 -13.82
N PHE A 44 -8.49 -5.81 -14.94
CA PHE A 44 -8.59 -6.78 -16.03
C PHE A 44 -7.75 -6.29 -17.22
N PRO A 45 -6.48 -6.72 -17.35
CA PRO A 45 -5.56 -6.19 -18.37
C PRO A 45 -6.07 -6.38 -19.80
N ASN A 46 -6.89 -7.42 -20.03
CA ASN A 46 -7.45 -7.74 -21.35
C ASN A 46 -8.99 -7.55 -21.40
N GLY A 47 -9.55 -6.78 -20.45
CA GLY A 47 -11.00 -6.57 -20.33
C GLY A 47 -11.70 -7.56 -19.39
N ALA A 48 -12.80 -7.10 -18.79
CA ALA A 48 -13.64 -7.93 -17.91
C ALA A 48 -14.38 -9.02 -18.72
N PRO A 49 -14.76 -10.15 -18.10
CA PRO A 49 -15.38 -11.25 -18.83
C PRO A 49 -16.89 -11.03 -19.06
N PRO A 50 -17.38 -11.02 -20.32
CA PRO A 50 -18.81 -11.17 -20.63
C PRO A 50 -19.38 -12.48 -20.08
N LEU A 51 -20.71 -12.59 -19.99
CA LEU A 51 -21.37 -13.78 -19.43
C LEU A 51 -20.83 -15.08 -20.02
N ASN A 52 -20.51 -16.04 -19.16
CA ASN A 52 -19.97 -17.36 -19.49
C ASN A 52 -18.59 -17.36 -20.17
N LYS A 53 -17.89 -16.21 -20.21
CA LYS A 53 -16.51 -16.11 -20.68
C LYS A 53 -15.55 -15.97 -19.50
N SER A 54 -14.28 -16.27 -19.76
CA SER A 54 -13.20 -16.14 -18.78
C SER A 54 -12.29 -14.96 -19.12
N ALA A 55 -11.73 -14.34 -18.09
CA ALA A 55 -10.73 -13.30 -18.21
C ALA A 55 -9.68 -13.41 -17.09
N GLU A 56 -8.50 -12.84 -17.33
CA GLU A 56 -7.48 -12.66 -16.30
C GLU A 56 -7.86 -11.49 -15.39
N LEU A 57 -8.00 -11.76 -14.11
CA LEU A 57 -7.99 -10.78 -13.04
C LEU A 57 -6.56 -10.67 -12.50
N ARG A 58 -6.05 -9.44 -12.44
CA ARG A 58 -4.72 -9.12 -11.93
C ARG A 58 -4.83 -8.28 -10.66
N CYS A 59 -4.16 -8.73 -9.60
CA CYS A 59 -3.90 -7.95 -8.40
C CYS A 59 -2.42 -7.58 -8.36
N PHE A 60 -2.11 -6.31 -8.56
CA PHE A 60 -0.78 -5.75 -8.40
C PHE A 60 -0.66 -5.14 -6.99
N ILE A 61 0.44 -5.42 -6.32
CA ILE A 61 0.75 -4.96 -4.97
C ILE A 61 2.10 -4.28 -5.03
N TRP A 62 2.23 -3.09 -4.47
CA TRP A 62 3.50 -2.40 -4.32
C TRP A 62 3.64 -1.79 -2.92
N SER A 63 4.83 -1.93 -2.36
CA SER A 63 5.19 -1.33 -1.07
C SER A 63 6.68 -1.04 -1.00
N TYR A 64 7.06 0.00 -0.25
CA TYR A 64 8.44 0.20 0.15
C TYR A 64 8.93 -0.88 1.11
N TYR A 65 8.06 -1.31 2.02
CA TYR A 65 8.33 -2.33 3.02
C TYR A 65 7.01 -2.86 3.56
N ALA A 66 6.83 -4.19 3.57
CA ALA A 66 5.73 -4.85 4.25
C ALA A 66 6.15 -6.28 4.64
N ASN A 67 6.10 -6.61 5.92
CA ASN A 67 6.41 -7.95 6.42
C ASN A 67 5.15 -8.72 6.74
N ASN A 68 5.16 -10.02 6.46
CA ASN A 68 4.03 -10.91 6.70
C ASN A 68 2.70 -10.33 6.18
N MET A 69 2.77 -9.76 4.99
CA MET A 69 1.63 -9.19 4.32
C MET A 69 0.80 -10.30 3.70
N THR A 70 -0.51 -10.27 3.90
CA THR A 70 -1.45 -11.17 3.26
C THR A 70 -2.42 -10.38 2.38
N VAL A 71 -2.60 -10.81 1.13
CA VAL A 71 -3.62 -10.29 0.22
C VAL A 71 -4.58 -11.40 -0.14
N LYS A 72 -5.88 -11.10 -0.09
CA LYS A 72 -6.96 -12.02 -0.48
C LYS A 72 -7.94 -11.29 -1.38
N ILE A 73 -8.24 -11.89 -2.52
CA ILE A 73 -9.25 -11.42 -3.48
C ILE A 73 -10.54 -12.18 -3.21
N ASN A 74 -11.59 -11.43 -2.87
CA ASN A 74 -12.93 -11.93 -2.66
C ASN A 74 -13.74 -11.73 -3.96
N LEU A 75 -14.15 -12.84 -4.56
CA LEU A 75 -15.04 -12.83 -5.73
C LEU A 75 -16.50 -12.89 -5.27
N PRO A 76 -17.42 -12.09 -5.84
CA PRO A 76 -18.84 -12.28 -5.61
C PRO A 76 -19.35 -13.51 -6.38
N ASP A 77 -20.54 -13.99 -6.02
CA ASP A 77 -21.18 -15.20 -6.59
C ASP A 77 -21.44 -15.14 -8.11
N ALA A 78 -21.31 -13.96 -8.70
CA ALA A 78 -21.35 -13.74 -10.14
C ALA A 78 -20.08 -14.16 -10.87
N PHE A 79 -18.99 -14.50 -10.16
CA PHE A 79 -17.75 -14.99 -10.74
C PHE A 79 -17.34 -16.33 -10.15
N GLU A 80 -16.94 -17.23 -11.03
CA GLU A 80 -16.36 -18.52 -10.70
C GLU A 80 -14.83 -18.43 -10.86
N PHE A 81 -14.10 -18.96 -9.88
CA PHE A 81 -12.65 -19.11 -9.99
C PHE A 81 -12.32 -20.29 -10.92
N VAL A 82 -11.48 -20.05 -11.92
CA VAL A 82 -11.07 -21.09 -12.89
C VAL A 82 -9.67 -21.59 -12.58
N SER A 83 -8.69 -20.70 -12.41
CA SER A 83 -7.29 -21.07 -12.17
C SER A 83 -6.44 -19.90 -11.64
N GLY A 84 -5.22 -20.19 -11.19
CA GLY A 84 -4.26 -19.19 -10.70
C GLY A 84 -4.31 -19.02 -9.19
N ASN A 85 -4.17 -17.79 -8.71
CA ASN A 85 -4.12 -17.50 -7.27
C ASN A 85 -5.08 -16.34 -6.93
N LEU A 86 -5.91 -16.53 -5.90
CA LEU A 86 -6.71 -15.45 -5.31
C LEU A 86 -6.12 -14.93 -4.00
N SER A 87 -4.99 -15.47 -3.56
CA SER A 87 -4.31 -14.99 -2.37
C SER A 87 -2.81 -15.10 -2.50
N TRP A 88 -2.12 -14.30 -1.71
CA TRP A 88 -0.68 -14.37 -1.53
C TRP A 88 -0.36 -13.94 -0.11
N SER A 89 0.68 -14.54 0.46
CA SER A 89 1.27 -14.11 1.72
C SER A 89 2.78 -14.08 1.57
N GLY A 90 3.41 -13.06 2.15
CA GLY A 90 4.86 -12.95 2.17
C GLY A 90 5.36 -11.55 2.49
N ASN A 91 6.66 -11.36 2.25
CA ASN A 91 7.35 -10.11 2.53
C ASN A 91 7.60 -9.33 1.25
N LEU A 92 7.43 -8.01 1.31
CA LEU A 92 7.88 -7.03 0.34
C LEU A 92 9.01 -6.22 0.99
N SER A 93 10.25 -6.54 0.66
CA SER A 93 11.42 -5.85 1.21
C SER A 93 11.84 -4.70 0.32
N LYS A 94 12.41 -3.65 0.91
CA LYS A 94 13.03 -2.55 0.17
C LYS A 94 14.20 -3.07 -0.68
N LYS A 95 14.37 -2.55 -1.90
CA LYS A 95 15.55 -2.84 -2.72
C LYS A 95 16.77 -2.05 -2.23
N LYS A 96 17.96 -2.46 -2.66
CA LYS A 96 19.25 -1.83 -2.29
C LYS A 96 19.35 -0.35 -2.67
N ASP A 97 18.68 0.06 -3.75
CA ASP A 97 18.62 1.44 -4.23
C ASP A 97 17.61 2.31 -3.46
N GLY A 98 16.92 1.74 -2.47
CA GLY A 98 15.91 2.41 -1.68
C GLY A 98 14.51 2.41 -2.30
N SER A 99 14.30 1.77 -3.45
CA SER A 99 12.97 1.64 -4.07
C SER A 99 12.15 0.50 -3.46
N GLY A 100 10.82 0.59 -3.60
CA GLY A 100 9.91 -0.47 -3.18
C GLY A 100 9.94 -1.71 -4.06
N THR A 101 9.34 -2.79 -3.57
CA THR A 101 9.12 -4.03 -4.32
C THR A 101 7.65 -4.23 -4.63
N SER A 102 7.39 -5.03 -5.66
CA SER A 102 6.03 -5.38 -6.07
C SER A 102 5.82 -6.87 -6.14
N LYS A 103 4.56 -7.27 -6.01
CA LYS A 103 4.07 -8.61 -6.25
C LYS A 103 2.84 -8.54 -7.14
N THR A 104 2.76 -9.48 -8.08
CA THR A 104 1.56 -9.67 -8.90
C THR A 104 0.95 -11.02 -8.61
N ILE A 105 -0.36 -11.05 -8.43
CA ILE A 105 -1.18 -12.25 -8.33
C ILE A 105 -2.14 -12.23 -9.53
N ASN A 106 -2.17 -13.32 -10.28
CA ASN A 106 -3.09 -13.48 -11.41
C ASN A 106 -4.04 -14.64 -11.13
N ALA A 107 -5.31 -14.44 -11.46
CA ALA A 107 -6.34 -15.46 -11.48
C ALA A 107 -7.10 -15.42 -12.80
N THR A 108 -7.47 -16.57 -13.33
CA THR A 108 -8.50 -16.65 -14.36
C THR A 108 -9.84 -16.85 -13.68
N ILE A 109 -10.79 -15.97 -13.97
CA ILE A 109 -12.16 -16.04 -13.46
C ILE A 109 -13.15 -16.06 -14.61
N LYS A 110 -14.31 -16.66 -14.40
CA LYS A 110 -15.42 -16.72 -15.36
C LYS A 110 -16.63 -16.00 -14.79
N SER A 111 -17.30 -15.16 -15.57
CA SER A 111 -18.59 -14.60 -15.12
C SER A 111 -19.73 -15.59 -15.38
N VAL A 112 -20.61 -15.75 -14.40
CA VAL A 112 -21.74 -16.69 -14.43
C VAL A 112 -23.09 -16.01 -14.23
N LYS A 113 -23.10 -14.70 -13.94
CA LYS A 113 -24.31 -13.86 -13.83
C LYS A 113 -24.08 -12.49 -14.46
N THR A 114 -25.10 -11.95 -15.11
CA THR A 114 -25.15 -10.55 -15.56
C THR A 114 -25.43 -9.61 -14.38
N GLY A 115 -25.11 -8.32 -14.53
CA GLY A 115 -25.37 -7.30 -13.52
C GLY A 115 -24.14 -6.50 -13.14
N GLN A 116 -24.27 -5.72 -12.06
CA GLN A 116 -23.20 -4.89 -11.51
C GLN A 116 -22.67 -5.52 -10.22
N TRP A 117 -21.36 -5.71 -10.16
CA TRP A 117 -20.70 -6.48 -9.11
C TRP A 117 -19.46 -5.76 -8.60
N ILE A 118 -19.05 -6.08 -7.38
CA ILE A 118 -17.85 -5.54 -6.76
C ILE A 118 -16.89 -6.69 -6.50
N ILE A 119 -15.67 -6.59 -7.01
CA ILE A 119 -14.57 -7.48 -6.62
C ILE A 119 -13.71 -6.70 -5.63
N GLU A 120 -13.40 -7.33 -4.49
CA GLU A 120 -12.62 -6.71 -3.41
C GLU A 120 -11.32 -7.47 -3.17
N ALA A 121 -10.20 -6.76 -3.09
CA ALA A 121 -8.95 -7.26 -2.52
C ALA A 121 -8.79 -6.68 -1.12
N GLN A 122 -8.58 -7.56 -0.15
CA GLN A 122 -8.24 -7.21 1.21
C GLN A 122 -6.75 -7.46 1.41
N ALA A 123 -6.03 -6.42 1.84
CA ALA A 123 -4.64 -6.53 2.26
C ALA A 123 -4.56 -6.35 3.77
N THR A 124 -3.83 -7.23 4.46
CA THR A 124 -3.53 -7.13 5.88
C THR A 124 -2.02 -7.28 6.07
N VAL A 125 -1.47 -6.59 7.05
CA VAL A 125 -0.09 -6.75 7.46
C VAL A 125 -0.10 -7.12 8.93
N ASP A 126 0.53 -8.23 9.28
CA ASP A 126 0.64 -8.64 10.68
C ASP A 126 1.82 -7.88 11.29
N ASN A 127 1.55 -6.97 12.23
CA ASN A 127 2.59 -6.31 13.00
C ASN A 127 2.77 -7.03 14.35
N PRO A 128 3.79 -7.92 14.50
CA PRO A 128 4.02 -8.64 15.75
C PRO A 128 4.53 -7.73 16.89
N GLU A 129 4.94 -6.50 16.61
CA GLU A 129 5.50 -5.56 17.61
C GLU A 129 4.45 -4.60 18.20
N SER A 130 3.20 -4.61 17.71
CA SER A 130 2.14 -3.86 18.38
C SER A 130 1.67 -4.63 19.61
N GLU A 131 1.95 -4.11 20.81
CA GLU A 131 1.48 -4.66 22.10
C GLU A 131 -0.06 -4.77 22.21
N TRP A 132 -0.78 -4.29 21.20
CA TRP A 132 -2.24 -4.25 21.12
C TRP A 132 -2.86 -5.28 20.16
N ASN A 133 -2.11 -6.23 19.58
CA ASN A 133 -2.60 -7.12 18.51
C ASN A 133 -3.36 -6.33 17.42
N TYR A 134 -2.87 -5.11 17.14
CA TYR A 134 -3.56 -4.21 16.24
C TYR A 134 -3.16 -4.58 14.83
N VAL A 135 -4.14 -4.93 13.99
CA VAL A 135 -3.93 -5.05 12.55
C VAL A 135 -3.74 -3.62 12.02
N GLU A 136 -2.52 -3.08 12.13
CA GLU A 136 -2.16 -1.82 11.49
C GLU A 136 -2.26 -1.99 9.97
N GLY A 137 -3.19 -1.27 9.35
CA GLY A 137 -3.18 -1.08 7.90
C GLY A 137 -3.90 -2.16 7.07
N GLY A 138 -5.09 -2.55 7.48
CA GLY A 138 -6.00 -3.31 6.62
C GLY A 138 -6.59 -2.45 5.50
N GLY A 139 -6.12 -2.59 4.26
CA GLY A 139 -6.68 -1.90 3.08
C GLY A 139 -7.73 -2.74 2.36
N ARG A 140 -8.83 -2.12 1.93
CA ARG A 140 -9.81 -2.74 1.01
C ARG A 140 -9.77 -2.00 -0.32
N TYR A 141 -9.50 -2.74 -1.38
CA TYR A 141 -9.34 -2.22 -2.74
C TYR A 141 -10.41 -2.86 -3.61
N ARG A 142 -11.17 -2.04 -4.32
CA ARG A 142 -12.37 -2.49 -5.03
C ARG A 142 -12.32 -2.06 -6.47
N ILE A 143 -12.84 -2.94 -7.33
CA ILE A 143 -13.25 -2.56 -8.69
C ILE A 143 -14.73 -2.89 -8.86
N TYR A 144 -15.39 -2.07 -9.67
CA TYR A 144 -16.78 -2.26 -10.07
C TYR A 144 -16.80 -2.89 -11.44
N VAL A 145 -17.52 -4.00 -11.59
CA VAL A 145 -17.61 -4.75 -12.85
C VAL A 145 -19.06 -4.80 -13.29
N SER A 146 -19.32 -4.39 -14.53
CA SER A 146 -20.62 -4.56 -15.17
C SER A 146 -20.52 -5.70 -16.19
N VAL A 147 -21.35 -6.73 -16.04
CA VAL A 147 -21.40 -7.90 -16.91
C VAL A 147 -22.72 -7.93 -17.67
N TYR A 148 -22.63 -8.05 -18.99
CA TYR A 148 -23.72 -8.26 -19.92
C TYR A 148 -23.51 -9.58 -20.67
N GLU A 149 -24.48 -9.96 -21.50
CA GLU A 149 -24.45 -11.23 -22.26
C GLU A 149 -23.21 -11.33 -23.18
N ASP A 150 -22.88 -10.24 -23.87
CA ASP A 150 -21.85 -10.19 -24.92
C ASP A 150 -20.70 -9.22 -24.62
N SER A 151 -20.82 -8.46 -23.54
CA SER A 151 -19.90 -7.38 -23.19
C SER A 151 -19.72 -7.27 -21.67
N ALA A 152 -18.62 -6.66 -21.25
CA ALA A 152 -18.39 -6.31 -19.86
C ALA A 152 -17.46 -5.10 -19.77
N SER A 153 -17.56 -4.36 -18.67
CA SER A 153 -16.71 -3.22 -18.37
C SER A 153 -16.31 -3.20 -16.89
N TRP A 154 -15.22 -2.52 -16.56
CA TRP A 154 -14.75 -2.38 -15.19
C TRP A 154 -14.14 -1.00 -14.94
N ARG A 155 -14.16 -0.57 -13.67
CA ARG A 155 -13.54 0.68 -13.20
C ARG A 155 -13.15 0.59 -11.73
#